data_AF-A0A351T054-F1
#
_entry.id   AF-A0A351T054-F1
#
_cell.length_a   1.000
_cell.length_b   1.000
_cell.length_c   1.000
_cell.angle_alpha   90.00
_cell.angle_beta   90.00
_cell.angle_gamma   90.00
#
_symmetry.space_group_name_H-M   'P 1'
#
loop_
_entity.id
_entity.type
_entity.pdbx_description
1 polymer ?
#
loop_
_entity_poly.entity_id
_entity_poly.type
_entity_poly.pdbx_seq_one_letter_code
_entity_poly.pdbx_strand_id
1 'polypeptide(L)'
;VTILSGQGYSLLWPEHGEMVRANWKPGSVVVPPNQWFHQHFNSGAEPARYLALRWNSWRYRFAVINSDTPVDVSLKEGGAQIEYEDEDRKIHEIFESALAKVGAPCHMGSMVPWCAQKESGHSHK
;
A
#
# COMPACT_ATOMS: atom_id res chain seq x y z
N VAL A 1 -7.88 4.16 5.86
CA VAL A 1 -7.20 5.48 5.84
C VAL A 1 -8.20 6.61 5.56
N THR A 2 -7.98 7.77 6.16
CA THR A 2 -8.68 9.03 5.83
C THR A 2 -7.72 9.95 5.09
N ILE A 3 -8.08 10.37 3.87
CA ILE A 3 -7.19 11.14 2.99
C ILE A 3 -7.27 12.63 3.32
N LEU A 4 -6.11 13.23 3.63
CA LEU A 4 -5.97 14.65 3.98
C LEU A 4 -5.55 15.49 2.77
N SER A 5 -4.67 14.97 1.91
CA SER A 5 -4.19 15.62 0.69
C SER A 5 -3.73 14.61 -0.36
N GLY A 6 -3.54 15.08 -1.60
CA GLY A 6 -3.10 14.27 -2.74
C GLY A 6 -4.23 13.45 -3.39
N GLN A 7 -3.87 12.63 -4.37
CA GLN A 7 -4.80 11.78 -5.11
C GLN A 7 -4.20 10.39 -5.34
N GLY A 8 -5.05 9.40 -5.49
CA GLY A 8 -4.57 8.05 -5.68
C GLY A 8 -5.67 7.02 -5.63
N TYR A 9 -5.29 5.79 -5.30
CA TYR A 9 -6.23 4.69 -5.15
C TYR A 9 -5.74 3.67 -4.14
N SER A 10 -6.65 2.81 -3.67
CA SER A 10 -6.31 1.62 -2.92
C SER A 10 -6.71 0.40 -3.74
N LEU A 11 -5.88 -0.64 -3.70
CA LEU A 11 -6.24 -1.97 -4.17
C LEU A 11 -6.60 -2.79 -2.94
N LEU A 12 -7.75 -3.45 -2.95
CA LEU A 12 -8.33 -4.19 -1.83
C LEU A 12 -8.75 -5.58 -2.32
N TRP A 13 -8.34 -6.65 -1.65
CA TRP A 13 -8.77 -8.00 -2.03
C TRP A 13 -8.82 -8.95 -0.82
N PRO A 14 -9.77 -9.90 -0.80
CA PRO A 14 -9.70 -11.02 0.14
C PRO A 14 -8.60 -12.01 -0.30
N GLU A 15 -8.17 -12.88 0.60
CA GLU A 15 -7.21 -13.97 0.28
C GLU A 15 -7.65 -14.81 -0.92
N HIS A 16 -8.97 -15.01 -1.06
CA HIS A 16 -9.59 -15.69 -2.18
C HIS A 16 -10.69 -14.81 -2.77
N GLY A 17 -10.40 -14.13 -3.87
CA GLY A 17 -11.39 -13.34 -4.58
C GLY A 17 -10.79 -12.26 -5.46
N GLU A 18 -11.67 -11.42 -5.98
CA GLU A 18 -11.28 -10.38 -6.94
C GLU A 18 -10.78 -9.11 -6.24
N MET A 19 -9.78 -8.49 -6.86
CA MET A 19 -9.23 -7.22 -6.43
C MET A 19 -10.13 -6.05 -6.85
N VAL A 20 -10.49 -5.22 -5.88
CA VAL A 20 -11.28 -4.02 -6.05
C VAL A 20 -10.38 -2.79 -5.96
N ARG A 21 -10.54 -1.86 -6.89
CA ARG A 21 -9.87 -0.56 -6.88
C ARG A 21 -10.79 0.53 -6.33
N ALA A 22 -10.35 1.20 -5.26
CA ALA A 22 -11.03 2.36 -4.70
C ALA A 22 -10.21 3.63 -4.95
N ASN A 23 -10.60 4.44 -5.94
CA ASN A 23 -9.98 5.75 -6.17
C ASN A 23 -10.33 6.71 -5.03
N TRP A 24 -9.38 7.56 -4.63
CA TRP A 24 -9.57 8.51 -3.55
C TRP A 24 -8.97 9.89 -3.84
N LYS A 25 -9.52 10.88 -3.15
CA LYS A 25 -9.14 12.30 -3.13
C LYS A 25 -9.27 12.85 -1.69
N PRO A 26 -8.87 14.10 -1.40
CA PRO A 26 -9.02 14.66 -0.04
C PRO A 26 -10.46 14.55 0.47
N GLY A 27 -10.63 14.14 1.72
CA GLY A 27 -11.92 13.84 2.33
C GLY A 27 -12.45 12.43 2.10
N SER A 28 -11.79 11.60 1.28
CA SER A 28 -12.17 10.19 1.12
C SER A 28 -11.80 9.37 2.35
N VAL A 29 -12.61 8.36 2.65
CA VAL A 29 -12.33 7.36 3.68
C VAL A 29 -12.33 5.98 3.02
N VAL A 30 -11.22 5.24 3.17
CA VAL A 30 -11.09 3.87 2.69
C VAL A 30 -10.96 2.95 3.88
N VAL A 31 -11.90 2.02 4.04
CA VAL A 31 -11.90 1.03 5.12
C VAL A 31 -11.90 -0.36 4.49
N PRO A 32 -10.76 -1.06 4.45
CA PRO A 32 -10.72 -2.46 4.04
C PRO A 32 -11.60 -3.30 4.97
N PRO A 33 -12.37 -4.27 4.45
CA PRO A 33 -13.01 -5.28 5.28
C PRO A 33 -11.98 -6.06 6.12
N ASN A 34 -12.47 -6.76 7.16
CA ASN A 34 -11.58 -7.54 8.03
C ASN A 34 -10.86 -8.65 7.24
N GLN A 35 -9.57 -8.86 7.53
CA GLN A 35 -8.70 -9.86 6.87
C GLN A 35 -8.57 -9.69 5.35
N TRP A 36 -8.67 -8.46 4.84
CA TRP A 36 -8.38 -8.16 3.44
C TRP A 36 -6.97 -7.60 3.29
N PHE A 37 -6.27 -8.10 2.27
CA PHE A 37 -5.07 -7.44 1.78
C PHE A 37 -5.44 -6.09 1.18
N HIS A 38 -4.55 -5.11 1.38
CA HIS A 38 -4.73 -3.79 0.85
C HIS A 38 -3.41 -3.06 0.66
N GLN A 39 -3.34 -2.27 -0.40
CA GLN A 39 -2.21 -1.40 -0.68
C GLN A 39 -2.73 -0.02 -1.10
N HIS A 40 -2.04 1.04 -0.66
CA HIS A 40 -2.40 2.43 -0.90
C HIS A 40 -1.37 3.08 -1.83
N PHE A 41 -1.82 3.60 -2.98
CA PHE A 41 -0.95 4.16 -4.01
C PHE A 41 -1.21 5.65 -4.20
N ASN A 42 -0.18 6.48 -3.99
CA ASN A 42 -0.18 7.88 -4.43
C ASN A 42 0.11 7.93 -5.94
N SER A 43 -0.92 8.08 -6.76
CA SER A 43 -0.77 8.17 -8.22
C SER A 43 -0.87 9.60 -8.74
N GLY A 44 -0.59 10.60 -7.90
CA GLY A 44 -0.47 12.00 -8.28
C GLY A 44 1.00 12.45 -8.30
N ALA A 45 1.25 13.61 -8.92
CA ALA A 45 2.57 14.25 -8.88
C ALA A 45 2.89 14.89 -7.51
N GLU A 46 1.86 15.13 -6.70
CA GLU A 46 2.00 15.74 -5.38
C GLU A 46 1.96 14.69 -4.25
N PRO A 47 2.67 14.88 -3.13
CA PRO A 47 2.63 13.97 -2.00
C PRO A 47 1.21 13.80 -1.40
N ALA A 48 0.76 12.55 -1.29
CA ALA A 48 -0.43 12.21 -0.54
C ALA A 48 -0.16 12.19 0.97
N ARG A 49 -1.14 12.63 1.76
CA ARG A 49 -1.11 12.54 3.23
C ARG A 49 -2.41 11.91 3.69
N TYR A 50 -2.32 10.95 4.61
CA TYR A 50 -3.49 10.30 5.18
C TYR A 50 -3.30 9.96 6.65
N LEU A 51 -4.42 9.84 7.35
CA LEU A 51 -4.47 9.35 8.72
C LEU A 51 -4.86 7.87 8.71
N ALA A 52 -4.06 7.04 9.38
CA ALA A 52 -4.37 5.64 9.64
C ALA A 52 -4.87 5.50 11.08
N LEU A 53 -6.19 5.39 11.24
CA LEU A 53 -6.81 5.05 12.51
C LEU A 53 -6.93 3.54 12.60
N ARG A 54 -6.49 2.98 13.72
CA ARG A 54 -6.54 1.54 14.00
C ARG A 54 -7.30 1.29 15.29
N TRP A 55 -8.07 0.20 15.28
CA TRP A 55 -8.96 -0.17 16.39
C TRP A 55 -8.21 -0.59 17.65
N ASN A 56 -6.92 -0.93 17.58
CA ASN A 56 -6.13 -1.29 18.75
C ASN A 56 -4.80 -0.53 18.77
N SER A 57 -4.13 -0.54 19.92
CA SER A 57 -2.79 0.02 20.10
C SER A 57 -1.84 -1.04 20.63
N TRP A 58 -0.65 -1.12 20.02
CA TRP A 58 0.45 -1.97 20.47
C TRP A 58 0.91 -1.60 21.88
N ARG A 59 0.97 -0.30 22.20
CA ARG A 59 1.41 0.22 23.50
C ARG A 59 0.29 0.23 24.54
N TYR A 60 -0.93 0.51 24.12
CA TYR A 60 -2.09 0.67 24.99
C TYR A 60 -3.20 -0.27 24.54
N ARG A 61 -3.02 -1.57 24.79
CA ARG A 61 -3.98 -2.61 24.39
C ARG A 61 -5.30 -2.39 25.12
N PHE A 62 -6.39 -2.16 24.39
CA PHE A 62 -7.71 -1.92 25.00
C PHE A 62 -8.82 -2.85 24.49
N ALA A 63 -8.56 -3.65 23.44
CA ALA A 63 -9.45 -4.71 22.98
C ALA A 63 -8.76 -6.08 23.06
N VAL A 64 -9.51 -7.10 23.50
CA VAL A 64 -9.07 -8.51 23.62
C VAL A 64 -9.07 -9.22 22.25
N ILE A 65 -9.81 -8.69 21.28
CA ILE A 65 -9.90 -9.25 19.93
C ILE A 65 -8.68 -8.81 19.14
N ASN A 66 -7.64 -9.63 19.18
CA ASN A 66 -6.54 -9.57 18.23
C ASN A 66 -6.54 -10.87 17.42
N SER A 67 -6.25 -10.76 16.14
CA SER A 67 -5.75 -11.92 15.40
C SER A 67 -4.41 -12.32 16.02
N ASP A 68 -4.18 -13.62 16.19
CA ASP A 68 -2.86 -14.14 16.58
C ASP A 68 -1.85 -14.03 15.43
N THR A 69 -2.32 -13.76 14.20
CA THR A 69 -1.45 -13.56 13.03
C THR A 69 -0.80 -12.17 13.07
N PRO A 70 0.54 -12.09 13.12
CA PRO A 70 1.27 -10.82 13.05
C PRO A 70 1.10 -10.15 11.69
N VAL A 71 0.75 -8.87 11.68
CA VAL A 71 0.48 -8.08 10.46
C VAL A 71 1.74 -7.49 9.82
N ASP A 72 2.85 -7.54 10.53
CA ASP A 72 4.17 -7.00 10.18
C ASP A 72 5.21 -8.10 9.89
N VAL A 73 4.75 -9.35 9.73
CA VAL A 73 5.58 -10.51 9.40
C VAL A 73 5.15 -11.05 8.04
N SER A 74 6.11 -11.52 7.25
CA SER A 74 5.88 -12.07 5.91
C SER A 74 4.90 -13.25 5.93
N LEU A 75 4.09 -13.39 4.87
CA LEU A 75 3.27 -14.57 4.62
C LEU A 75 4.10 -15.87 4.64
N LYS A 76 5.33 -15.83 4.13
CA LYS A 76 6.23 -17.00 4.10
C LYS A 76 6.67 -17.46 5.49
N GLU A 77 6.61 -16.55 6.46
CA GLU A 77 6.97 -16.78 7.86
C GLU A 77 5.73 -16.95 8.76
N GLY A 78 4.53 -17.04 8.16
CA GLY A 78 3.27 -17.23 8.88
C GLY A 78 2.61 -15.94 9.40
N GLY A 79 3.06 -14.77 8.93
CA GLY A 79 2.38 -13.49 9.16
C GLY A 79 1.37 -13.15 8.08
N ALA A 80 1.04 -11.86 7.95
CA ALA A 80 0.04 -11.35 6.99
C ALA A 80 0.58 -10.25 6.04
N GLN A 81 1.91 -10.08 5.95
CA GLN A 81 2.55 -9.11 5.07
C GLN A 81 3.01 -9.76 3.75
N ILE A 82 2.68 -9.11 2.63
CA ILE A 82 3.25 -9.43 1.32
C ILE A 82 4.52 -8.59 1.15
N GLU A 83 5.66 -9.25 0.97
CA GLU A 83 6.93 -8.57 0.69
C GLU A 83 6.97 -8.04 -0.74
N TYR A 84 7.81 -7.03 -1.00
CA TYR A 84 7.91 -6.41 -2.33
C TYR A 84 8.28 -7.41 -3.43
N GLU A 85 9.09 -8.42 -3.12
CA GLU A 85 9.50 -9.47 -4.05
C GLU A 85 8.38 -10.48 -4.36
N ASP A 86 7.34 -10.51 -3.52
CA ASP A 86 6.21 -11.44 -3.60
C ASP A 86 4.92 -10.75 -4.10
N GLU A 87 4.93 -9.44 -4.29
CA GLU A 87 3.82 -8.70 -4.87
C GLU A 87 3.50 -9.20 -6.29
N ASP A 88 2.21 -9.31 -6.63
CA ASP A 88 1.81 -9.57 -8.01
C ASP A 88 2.29 -8.40 -8.89
N ARG A 89 3.14 -8.70 -9.87
CA ARG A 89 3.72 -7.72 -10.81
C ARG A 89 2.68 -6.79 -11.42
N LYS A 90 1.47 -7.29 -11.67
CA LYS A 90 0.37 -6.50 -12.22
C LYS A 90 0.02 -5.30 -11.33
N ILE A 91 0.15 -5.42 -10.02
CA ILE A 91 -0.09 -4.32 -9.09
C ILE A 91 0.91 -3.18 -9.34
N HIS A 92 2.20 -3.51 -9.45
CA HIS A 92 3.23 -2.53 -9.77
C HIS A 92 3.03 -1.91 -11.16
N GLU A 93 2.68 -2.71 -12.16
CA GLU A 93 2.38 -2.22 -13.52
C GLU A 93 1.20 -1.24 -13.54
N ILE A 94 0.15 -1.50 -12.75
CA ILE A 94 -0.99 -0.58 -12.59
C ILE A 94 -0.49 0.75 -11.97
N PHE A 95 0.42 0.69 -11.02
CA PHE A 95 0.99 1.87 -10.37
C PHE A 95 1.85 2.70 -11.32
N GLU A 96 2.80 2.09 -12.02
CA GLU A 96 3.64 2.76 -13.02
C GLU A 96 2.79 3.37 -14.13
N SER A 97 1.77 2.64 -14.61
CA SER A 97 0.81 3.15 -15.60
C SER A 97 0.01 4.36 -15.08
N ALA A 98 -0.28 4.42 -13.79
CA ALA A 98 -0.99 5.55 -13.18
C ALA A 98 -0.08 6.77 -13.04
N LEU A 99 1.18 6.58 -12.67
CA LEU A 99 2.19 7.65 -12.61
C LEU A 99 2.50 8.21 -13.99
N ALA A 100 2.64 7.36 -15.00
CA ALA A 100 2.91 7.78 -16.39
C ALA A 100 1.82 8.72 -16.94
N LYS A 101 0.55 8.48 -16.59
CA LYS A 101 -0.58 9.32 -17.01
C LYS A 101 -0.52 10.75 -16.47
N VAL A 102 0.15 10.95 -15.34
CA VAL A 102 0.30 12.27 -14.70
C VAL A 102 1.71 12.83 -14.85
N GLY A 103 2.61 12.12 -15.54
CA GLY A 103 4.00 12.51 -15.73
C GLY A 103 4.85 12.45 -14.45
N ALA A 104 4.43 11.68 -13.44
CA ALA A 104 5.17 11.53 -12.19
C ALA A 104 6.22 10.40 -12.29
N PRO A 105 7.40 10.55 -11.66
CA PRO A 105 8.38 9.47 -11.55
C PRO A 105 7.95 8.40 -10.53
N CYS A 106 8.42 7.18 -10.73
CA CYS A 106 8.33 6.10 -9.76
C CYS A 106 9.66 5.99 -9.00
N HIS A 107 9.59 6.12 -7.67
CA HIS A 107 10.76 6.05 -6.78
C HIS A 107 10.91 4.69 -6.10
N MET A 108 10.39 3.62 -6.72
CA MET A 108 10.40 2.28 -6.13
C MET A 108 11.49 1.37 -6.72
N GLY A 109 12.39 1.93 -7.54
CA GLY A 109 13.42 1.19 -8.27
C GLY A 109 14.39 0.37 -7.40
N SER A 110 14.63 0.82 -6.17
CA SER A 110 15.48 0.14 -5.19
C SER A 110 14.74 -0.90 -4.33
N MET A 111 13.40 -0.85 -4.29
CA MET A 111 12.57 -1.72 -3.45
C MET A 111 11.89 -2.83 -4.25
N VAL A 112 11.41 -2.53 -5.47
CA VAL A 112 10.67 -3.49 -6.30
C VAL A 112 11.58 -4.04 -7.41
N PRO A 113 11.87 -5.36 -7.42
CA PRO A 113 12.84 -5.94 -8.36
C PRO A 113 12.51 -5.72 -9.84
N TRP A 114 11.21 -5.66 -10.17
CA TRP A 114 10.71 -5.48 -11.54
C TRP A 114 10.28 -4.04 -11.87
N CYS A 115 10.48 -3.06 -10.97
CA CYS A 115 10.22 -1.66 -11.28
C CYS A 115 11.01 -1.23 -12.53
N ALA A 116 10.33 -0.59 -13.48
CA ALA A 116 10.92 -0.16 -14.75
C ALA A 116 11.84 1.05 -14.55
N GLN A 117 11.52 1.91 -13.59
CA GLN A 117 12.39 3.03 -13.21
C GLN A 117 13.40 2.57 -12.14
N LYS A 118 14.61 2.21 -12.58
CA LYS A 118 15.72 1.97 -11.66
C LYS A 118 16.22 3.30 -11.11
N GLU A 119 16.33 3.42 -9.79
CA GLU A 119 16.93 4.62 -9.20
C GLU A 119 18.38 4.75 -9.66
N SER A 120 18.77 5.93 -10.15
CA SER A 120 20.17 6.26 -10.32
C SER A 120 20.79 6.22 -8.93
N GLY A 121 21.76 5.31 -8.72
CA GLY A 121 22.39 5.10 -7.41
C GLY A 121 22.68 6.42 -6.70
N HIS A 122 22.02 6.63 -5.57
CA HIS A 122 22.37 7.73 -4.68
C HIS A 122 23.77 7.43 -4.13
N SER A 123 24.78 8.05 -4.71
CA SER A 123 26.08 8.22 -4.07
C SER A 123 25.83 9.02 -2.80
N HIS A 124 25.75 8.34 -1.66
CA HIS A 124 25.87 8.99 -0.37
C HIS A 124 27.17 9.80 -0.37
N LYS A 125 27.05 11.12 -0.26
CA LYS A 125 28.12 12.01 0.21
C LYS A 125 27.95 12.23 1.70
#